data_AF-A0A2P6WBU1-F1
#
_entry.id   AF-A0A2P6WBU1-F1
#
_cell.length_a   1.000
_cell.length_b   1.000
_cell.length_c   1.000
_cell.angle_alpha   90.00
_cell.angle_beta   90.00
_cell.angle_gamma   90.00
#
_symmetry.space_group_name_H-M   'P 1'
#
loop_
_entity.id
_entity.type
_entity.pdbx_description
1 polymer ?
#
loop_
_entity_poly.entity_id
_entity_poly.type
_entity_poly.pdbx_seq_one_letter_code
_entity_poly.pdbx_strand_id
1 'polypeptide(L)'
;MSTPELRRKLKAFWREYDRVNVLRRKISHDEKLAERRAEYFIDHGVWLPLSLPSLPEFPPECSGMVCGARGRRKGTPCQCKEIERNGRCKWHGRRSTGPKTVEGKIRSLTNLKRGPKL
;
A
#
# COMPACT_ATOMS: atom_id res chain seq x y z
N MET A 1 8.62 3.99 15.42
CA MET A 1 7.59 4.97 14.97
C MET A 1 7.67 5.14 13.45
N SER A 2 6.57 5.48 12.77
CA SER A 2 6.54 5.66 11.31
C SER A 2 7.21 6.97 10.86
N THR A 3 8.49 6.88 10.51
CA THR A 3 9.30 7.99 9.98
C THR A 3 9.01 8.24 8.50
N PRO A 4 9.35 9.42 7.92
CA PRO A 4 9.26 9.63 6.48
C PRO A 4 9.99 8.56 5.66
N GLU A 5 11.16 8.12 6.12
CA GLU A 5 11.96 7.13 5.44
C GLU A 5 11.30 5.75 5.42
N LEU A 6 10.85 5.26 6.58
CA LEU A 6 10.12 3.99 6.66
C LEU A 6 8.84 4.02 5.81
N ARG A 7 8.15 5.16 5.74
CA ARG A 7 6.99 5.32 4.86
C ARG A 7 7.35 5.26 3.38
N ARG A 8 8.51 5.77 2.97
CA ARG A 8 9.00 5.64 1.58
C ARG A 8 9.30 4.18 1.27
N LYS A 9 10.05 3.49 2.14
CA LYS A 9 10.36 2.06 2.00
C LYS A 9 9.11 1.20 1.91
N LEU A 10 8.16 1.37 2.83
CA LEU A 10 6.91 0.62 2.84
C LEU A 10 6.08 0.83 1.56
N LYS A 11 5.99 2.08 1.07
CA LYS A 11 5.30 2.38 -0.19
C LYS A 11 6.00 1.76 -1.40
N ALA A 12 7.33 1.81 -1.44
CA ALA A 12 8.10 1.19 -2.52
C ALA A 12 7.89 -0.33 -2.54
N PHE A 13 7.92 -0.98 -1.37
CA PHE A 13 7.60 -2.39 -1.22
C PHE A 13 6.20 -2.72 -1.77
N TRP A 14 5.15 -2.01 -1.34
CA TRP A 14 3.79 -2.32 -1.82
C TRP A 14 3.62 -2.09 -3.32
N ARG A 15 4.28 -1.08 -3.88
CA ARG A 15 4.27 -0.83 -5.33
C ARG A 15 4.90 -2.01 -6.08
N GLU A 16 6.03 -2.51 -5.60
CA GLU A 16 6.70 -3.65 -6.20
C GLU A 16 5.89 -4.94 -6.02
N TYR A 17 5.34 -5.14 -4.84
CA TYR A 17 4.42 -6.24 -4.54
C TYR A 17 3.24 -6.25 -5.51
N ASP A 18 2.59 -5.09 -5.73
CA ASP A 18 1.47 -4.98 -6.65
C ASP A 18 1.91 -5.26 -8.10
N ARG A 19 3.08 -4.76 -8.52
CA ARG A 19 3.67 -5.05 -9.83
C ARG A 19 3.83 -6.56 -10.05
N VAL A 20 4.48 -7.25 -9.10
CA VAL A 20 4.70 -8.70 -9.18
C VAL A 20 3.39 -9.44 -9.14
N ASN A 21 2.42 -9.04 -8.30
CA ASN A 21 1.11 -9.69 -8.25
C ASN A 21 0.32 -9.56 -9.55
N VAL A 22 0.38 -8.42 -10.24
CA VAL A 22 -0.22 -8.26 -11.57
C VAL A 22 0.43 -9.20 -12.57
N LEU A 23 1.76 -9.31 -12.57
CA LEU A 23 2.47 -10.25 -13.45
C LEU A 23 2.11 -11.71 -13.15
N ARG A 24 2.10 -12.10 -11.86
CA ARG A 24 1.68 -13.43 -11.42
C ARG A 24 0.26 -13.73 -11.89
N ARG A 25 -0.67 -12.79 -11.70
CA ARG A 25 -2.06 -12.92 -12.15
C ARG A 25 -2.13 -13.11 -13.66
N LYS A 26 -1.40 -12.30 -14.43
CA LYS A 26 -1.37 -12.41 -15.89
C LYS A 26 -0.88 -13.78 -16.35
N ILE A 27 0.19 -14.30 -15.74
CA ILE A 27 0.73 -15.64 -16.04
C ILE A 27 -0.29 -16.73 -15.66
N SER A 28 -0.88 -16.65 -14.47
CA SER A 28 -1.85 -17.64 -14.01
C SER A 28 -3.14 -17.67 -14.84
N HIS A 29 -3.52 -16.56 -15.47
CA HIS A 29 -4.71 -16.43 -16.31
C HIS A 29 -4.37 -16.42 -17.81
N ASP A 30 -3.15 -16.80 -18.20
CA ASP A 30 -2.79 -16.92 -19.61
C ASP A 30 -3.44 -18.19 -20.18
N GLU A 31 -4.42 -18.01 -21.07
CA GLU A 31 -5.23 -19.10 -21.65
C GLU A 31 -4.35 -20.09 -22.44
N LYS A 32 -3.40 -19.60 -23.23
CA LYS A 32 -2.49 -20.46 -24.01
C LYS A 32 -1.61 -21.30 -23.11
N LEU A 33 -1.16 -20.73 -22.00
CA LEU A 33 -0.42 -21.48 -20.99
C LEU A 33 -1.32 -22.51 -20.31
N ALA A 34 -2.57 -22.18 -20.00
CA ALA A 34 -3.53 -23.11 -19.41
C ALA A 34 -3.79 -24.30 -20.35
N GLU A 35 -4.01 -24.07 -21.64
CA GLU A 35 -4.17 -25.10 -22.67
C GLU A 35 -2.94 -26.02 -22.72
N ARG A 36 -1.74 -25.45 -22.87
CA ARG A 36 -0.49 -26.22 -22.90
C ARG A 36 -0.28 -27.06 -21.64
N ARG A 37 -0.67 -26.53 -20.48
CA ARG A 37 -0.59 -27.26 -19.22
C ARG A 37 -1.58 -28.42 -19.18
N ALA A 38 -2.77 -28.25 -19.75
CA ALA A 38 -3.78 -29.30 -19.84
C ALA A 38 -3.35 -30.40 -20.81
N GLU A 39 -2.83 -30.05 -21.98
CA GLU A 39 -2.24 -30.99 -22.95
C GLU A 39 -1.12 -31.80 -22.29
N TYR A 40 -0.18 -31.13 -21.62
CA TYR A 40 0.91 -31.81 -20.92
C TYR A 40 0.40 -32.79 -19.84
N PHE A 41 -0.65 -32.40 -19.11
CA PHE A 41 -1.29 -33.28 -18.13
C PHE A 41 -1.93 -34.51 -18.77
N ILE A 42 -2.60 -34.36 -19.92
CA ILE A 42 -3.19 -35.50 -20.65
C ILE A 42 -2.10 -36.50 -21.04
N ASP A 43 -0.96 -36.00 -21.54
CA ASP A 43 0.12 -36.86 -22.05
C ASP A 43 0.94 -37.53 -20.93
N HIS A 44 1.11 -36.84 -19.79
CA HIS A 44 2.08 -37.25 -18.75
C HIS A 44 1.44 -37.59 -17.39
N GLY A 45 0.16 -37.31 -17.19
CA GLY A 45 -0.54 -37.50 -15.92
C GLY A 45 -0.12 -36.54 -14.80
N VAL A 46 0.75 -35.57 -15.08
CA VAL A 46 1.22 -34.56 -14.13
C VAL A 46 1.09 -33.16 -14.73
N TRP A 47 0.77 -32.19 -13.89
CA TRP A 47 0.69 -30.80 -14.35
C TRP A 47 2.09 -30.25 -14.61
N LEU A 48 2.29 -29.64 -15.78
CA LEU A 48 3.48 -28.85 -16.05
C LEU A 48 3.66 -27.81 -14.91
N PRO A 49 4.85 -27.62 -14.32
CA PRO A 49 5.02 -26.63 -13.25
C PRO A 49 4.76 -25.19 -13.74
N LEU A 50 4.11 -24.37 -12.90
CA LEU A 50 3.90 -22.95 -13.21
C LEU A 50 5.05 -22.12 -12.63
N SER A 51 5.87 -21.54 -13.50
CA SER A 51 6.92 -20.62 -13.07
C SER A 51 6.32 -19.23 -12.83
N LEU A 52 6.20 -18.84 -11.56
CA LEU A 52 5.72 -17.52 -11.16
C LEU A 52 6.87 -16.69 -10.58
N PRO A 53 6.97 -15.40 -10.92
CA PRO A 53 7.98 -14.52 -10.32
C PRO A 53 7.79 -14.47 -8.81
N SER A 54 8.90 -14.52 -8.07
CA SER A 54 8.90 -14.46 -6.60
C SER A 54 8.36 -13.12 -6.11
N LEU A 55 7.57 -13.15 -5.04
CA LEU A 55 7.13 -11.93 -4.37
C LEU A 55 8.34 -11.22 -3.74
N PRO A 56 8.35 -9.88 -3.67
CA PRO A 56 9.40 -9.15 -2.97
C PRO A 56 9.35 -9.48 -1.47
N GLU A 57 10.51 -9.50 -0.83
CA GLU A 57 10.61 -9.66 0.62
C GLU A 57 10.13 -8.39 1.35
N PHE A 58 9.46 -8.58 2.47
CA PHE A 58 8.98 -7.47 3.29
C PHE A 58 10.16 -6.78 4.01
N PRO A 59 10.30 -5.45 3.92
CA PRO A 59 11.40 -4.75 4.60
C PRO A 59 11.30 -4.92 6.13
N PRO A 60 12.29 -5.55 6.79
CA PRO A 60 12.21 -5.84 8.23
C PRO A 60 12.14 -4.58 9.09
N GLU A 61 12.70 -3.46 8.63
CA GLU A 61 12.65 -2.17 9.35
C GLU A 61 11.24 -1.57 9.37
N CYS A 62 10.36 -2.03 8.48
CA CYS A 62 8.95 -1.67 8.47
C CYS A 62 8.11 -2.56 9.42
N SER A 63 8.70 -3.61 9.99
CA SER A 63 8.01 -4.46 10.96
C SER A 63 7.74 -3.72 12.27
N GLY A 64 6.58 -3.93 12.87
CA GLY A 64 6.21 -3.30 14.13
C GLY A 64 6.05 -1.77 14.08
N MET A 65 5.97 -1.17 12.89
CA MET A 65 5.72 0.26 12.74
C MET A 65 4.45 0.70 13.47
N VAL A 66 4.54 1.84 14.16
CA VAL A 66 3.38 2.55 14.75
C VAL A 66 3.11 3.85 14.00
N CYS A 67 1.86 4.30 13.99
CA CYS A 67 1.39 5.36 13.11
C CYS A 67 2.17 6.66 13.31
N GLY A 68 2.49 7.05 14.55
CA GLY A 68 3.35 8.18 14.89
C GLY A 68 2.83 9.56 14.48
N ALA A 69 1.66 9.66 13.82
CA ALA A 69 1.03 10.93 13.49
C ALA A 69 0.59 11.64 14.78
N ARG A 70 0.75 12.97 14.83
CA ARG A 70 0.36 13.77 16.00
C ARG A 70 -1.16 13.76 16.14
N GLY A 71 -1.66 13.26 17.28
CA GLY A 71 -3.09 13.24 17.56
C GLY A 71 -3.61 14.64 17.86
N ARG A 72 -4.74 15.02 17.27
CA ARG A 72 -5.35 16.36 17.46
C ARG A 72 -5.75 16.67 18.91
N ARG A 73 -6.16 15.67 19.70
CA ARG A 73 -6.72 15.86 21.05
C ARG A 73 -5.70 15.70 22.18
N LYS A 74 -4.85 14.67 22.11
CA LYS A 74 -3.94 14.30 23.21
C LYS A 74 -2.54 14.89 23.08
N GLY A 75 -2.21 15.55 21.96
CA GLY A 75 -0.88 16.11 21.69
C GLY A 75 0.22 15.06 21.45
N THR A 76 0.04 13.82 21.93
CA THR A 76 0.97 12.71 21.80
C THR A 76 0.90 12.03 20.42
N PRO A 77 2.00 11.41 19.96
CA PRO A 77 2.00 10.62 18.73
C PRO A 77 1.11 9.38 18.79
N CYS A 78 0.42 9.08 17.70
CA CYS A 78 -0.47 7.93 17.56
C CYS A 78 0.29 6.59 17.69
N GLN A 79 -0.14 5.73 18.60
CA GLN A 79 0.48 4.42 18.88
C GLN A 79 -0.17 3.24 18.13
N CYS A 80 -1.11 3.50 17.22
CA CYS A 80 -1.78 2.45 16.46
C CYS A 80 -0.78 1.65 15.61
N LYS A 81 -0.82 0.32 15.74
CA LYS A 81 0.02 -0.67 15.01
C LYS A 81 -0.63 -1.18 13.72
N GLU A 82 -1.94 -0.99 13.56
CA GLU A 82 -2.64 -1.28 12.30
C GLU A 82 -2.27 -0.20 11.28
N ILE A 83 -1.22 -0.47 10.52
CA ILE A 83 -0.63 0.44 9.54
C ILE A 83 -1.07 0.05 8.14
N GLU A 84 -1.62 1.01 7.41
CA GLU A 84 -1.97 0.88 6.00
C GLU A 84 -0.71 0.96 5.13
N ARG A 85 -0.84 0.62 3.83
CA ARG A 85 0.25 0.67 2.83
C ARG A 85 0.98 2.02 2.72
N ASN A 86 0.36 3.11 3.18
CA ASN A 86 0.96 4.45 3.21
C ASN A 86 1.80 4.75 4.47
N GLY A 87 1.87 3.79 5.40
CA GLY A 87 2.60 3.86 6.65
C GLY A 87 1.90 4.64 7.76
N ARG A 88 0.59 4.86 7.68
CA ARG A 88 -0.25 5.47 8.72
C ARG A 88 -1.48 4.61 8.99
N CYS A 89 -2.08 4.75 10.16
CA CYS A 89 -3.34 4.05 10.48
C CYS A 89 -4.53 4.66 9.73
N LYS A 90 -5.67 3.97 9.73
CA LYS A 90 -6.90 4.41 9.07
C LYS A 90 -7.34 5.85 9.40
N TRP A 91 -7.06 6.32 10.61
CA TRP A 91 -7.43 7.67 11.07
C TRP A 91 -6.48 8.79 10.58
N HIS A 92 -5.24 8.44 10.24
CA HIS A 92 -4.20 9.41 9.86
C HIS A 92 -3.66 9.17 8.43
N GLY A 93 -4.14 8.14 7.74
CA GLY A 93 -3.73 7.74 6.40
C GLY A 93 -4.52 8.40 5.26
N ARG A 94 -4.99 9.64 5.42
CA ARG A 94 -5.77 10.39 4.41
C ARG A 94 -7.10 9.74 4.00
N ARG A 95 -7.75 8.99 4.91
CA ARG A 95 -9.15 8.52 4.72
C ARG A 95 -10.20 9.59 5.07
N SER A 96 -9.80 10.71 5.67
CA SER A 96 -10.69 11.85 5.87
C SER A 96 -11.02 12.48 4.52
N THR A 97 -12.31 12.61 4.20
CA THR A 97 -12.80 13.17 2.93
C THR A 97 -12.72 14.69 2.85
N GLY A 98 -12.09 15.35 3.82
CA GLY A 98 -12.15 16.81 3.97
C GLY A 98 -13.58 17.35 4.20
N PRO A 99 -13.73 18.68 4.33
CA PRO A 99 -15.04 19.31 4.40
C PRO A 99 -15.77 19.21 3.05
N LYS A 100 -17.02 18.77 3.07
CA LYS A 100 -17.86 18.62 1.87
C LYS A 100 -18.71 19.87 1.57
N THR A 101 -19.06 20.65 2.59
CA THR A 101 -19.91 21.85 2.44
C THR A 101 -19.09 23.09 2.08
N VAL A 102 -19.75 24.12 1.56
CA VAL A 102 -19.14 25.41 1.20
C VAL A 102 -18.56 26.07 2.45
N GLU A 103 -19.32 26.11 3.54
CA GLU A 103 -18.92 26.71 4.82
C GLU A 103 -17.71 25.98 5.41
N GLY A 104 -17.72 24.64 5.34
CA GLY A 104 -16.61 23.81 5.80
C GLY A 104 -15.34 24.04 5.00
N LYS A 105 -15.45 24.24 3.68
CA LYS A 105 -14.33 24.57 2.79
C LYS A 105 -13.79 25.96 3.10
N ILE A 106 -14.65 26.97 3.25
CA ILE A 106 -14.27 28.34 3.64
C ILE A 106 -13.52 28.32 4.97
N ARG A 107 -14.04 27.63 5.98
CA ARG A 107 -13.37 27.47 7.29
C ARG A 107 -12.04 26.72 7.19
N SER A 108 -11.88 25.81 6.24
CA SER A 108 -10.59 25.15 6.02
C SER A 108 -9.58 26.07 5.35
N LEU A 109 -10.03 26.92 4.41
CA LEU A 109 -9.18 27.89 3.71
C LEU A 109 -8.62 28.94 4.67
N THR A 110 -9.38 29.37 5.67
CA THR A 110 -8.88 30.33 6.68
C THR A 110 -7.70 29.78 7.50
N ASN A 111 -7.50 28.46 7.55
CA ASN A 111 -6.35 27.84 8.24
C ASN A 111 -5.06 27.80 7.39
N LEU A 112 -5.10 28.15 6.10
CA LEU A 112 -3.86 28.29 5.32
C LEU A 112 -3.10 29.53 5.80
N LYS A 113 -1.98 29.34 6.50
CA LYS A 113 -0.99 30.41 6.65
C LYS A 113 -0.42 30.71 5.27
N ARG A 114 -0.50 31.96 4.81
CA ARG A 114 0.25 32.42 3.63
C ARG A 114 1.72 32.08 3.88
N GLY A 115 2.31 31.25 3.02
CA GLY A 115 3.76 31.00 3.02
C GLY A 115 4.53 32.31 2.79
N PRO A 116 5.87 32.30 2.88
CA PRO A 116 6.64 33.51 2.63
C PRO A 116 6.24 34.08 1.26
N LYS A 117 5.87 35.35 1.24
CA LYS A 117 5.82 36.09 -0.02
C LYS A 117 7.24 36.09 -0.56
N LEU A 118 7.39 35.65 -1.80
CA LEU A 118 8.63 35.82 -2.57
C LEU A 118 9.07 37.28 -2.54
#